data_AF-A0A7X3KHU4-F1
#
_entry.id   AF-A0A7X3KHU4-F1
#
_cell.length_a   1.000
_cell.length_b   1.000
_cell.length_c   1.000
_cell.angle_alpha   90.00
_cell.angle_beta   90.00
_cell.angle_gamma   90.00
#
_symmetry.space_group_name_H-M   'P 1'
#
loop_
_entity.id
_entity.type
_entity.pdbx_description
1 polymer ?
#
loop_
_entity_poly.entity_id
_entity_poly.type
_entity_poly.pdbx_seq_one_letter_code
_entity_poly.pdbx_strand_id
1 'polypeptide(L)'
;MNELNELTCIIEGCSKTVKAKGLCAMHHQRMLRHGDPQIVKTRSAKQPVRCNWIGCVRSAISKGWCSKHYYINRTYGGDSRKQN
;
A
#
# COMPACT_ATOMS: atom_id res chain seq x y z
N MET A 1 28.72 -8.91 31.84
CA MET A 1 28.32 -9.75 30.69
C MET A 1 26.90 -9.34 30.33
N ASN A 2 26.72 -8.55 29.26
CA ASN A 2 25.40 -8.06 28.85
C ASN A 2 25.00 -8.77 27.57
N GLU A 3 24.54 -9.99 27.76
CA GLU A 3 24.01 -10.88 26.74
C GLU A 3 22.60 -10.40 26.35
N LEU A 4 22.22 -10.62 25.09
CA LEU A 4 20.85 -10.48 24.52
C LEU A 4 20.45 -9.12 23.94
N ASN A 5 21.04 -8.70 22.80
CA ASN A 5 20.35 -7.79 21.89
C ASN A 5 20.44 -8.14 20.39
N GLU A 6 20.81 -9.37 20.03
CA GLU A 6 20.84 -9.81 18.62
C GLU A 6 19.45 -10.15 18.04
N LEU A 7 18.43 -10.16 18.90
CA LEU A 7 17.04 -10.41 18.50
C LEU A 7 16.27 -9.14 18.16
N THR A 8 16.83 -7.95 18.34
CA THR A 8 16.13 -6.69 18.02
C THR A 8 16.63 -6.08 16.72
N CYS A 9 15.73 -5.41 16.00
CA CYS A 9 16.07 -4.80 14.73
C CYS A 9 17.21 -3.79 14.88
N ILE A 10 18.19 -3.84 13.98
CA ILE A 10 19.33 -2.88 13.94
C ILE A 10 18.92 -1.43 13.65
N ILE A 11 17.63 -1.17 13.38
CA ILE A 11 17.15 0.16 13.05
C ILE A 11 16.79 0.87 14.35
N GLU A 12 17.44 2.02 14.59
CA GLU A 12 17.20 2.82 15.78
C GLU A 12 15.71 3.19 15.90
N GLY A 13 15.17 3.03 17.11
CA GLY A 13 13.74 3.22 17.39
C GLY A 13 12.84 2.05 16.97
N CYS A 14 13.38 0.91 16.52
CA CYS A 14 12.60 -0.27 16.18
C CYS A 14 12.81 -1.43 17.18
N SER A 15 11.91 -1.56 18.14
CA SER A 15 11.93 -2.64 19.14
C SER A 15 11.34 -3.97 18.64
N LYS A 16 11.24 -4.16 17.31
CA LYS A 16 10.69 -5.39 16.72
C LYS A 16 11.77 -6.46 16.61
N THR A 17 11.35 -7.72 16.67
CA THR A 17 12.27 -8.85 16.55
C THR A 17 12.89 -8.97 15.16
N VAL A 18 14.17 -9.35 15.11
CA VAL A 18 14.89 -9.66 13.88
C VAL A 18 14.26 -10.86 13.21
N LYS A 19 14.05 -10.75 11.90
CA LYS A 19 13.63 -11.86 11.05
C LYS A 19 14.77 -12.36 10.18
N ALA A 20 15.58 -11.46 9.62
CA ALA A 20 16.72 -11.80 8.77
C ALA A 20 17.66 -10.61 8.65
N LYS A 21 18.97 -10.87 8.52
CA LYS A 21 20.01 -9.84 8.29
C LYS A 21 19.99 -8.70 9.32
N GLY A 22 19.73 -9.00 10.60
CA GLY A 22 19.59 -7.99 11.65
C GLY A 22 18.35 -7.10 11.53
N LEU A 23 17.48 -7.32 10.54
CA LEU A 23 16.29 -6.51 10.30
C LEU A 23 15.01 -7.23 10.72
N CYS A 24 14.05 -6.49 11.24
CA CYS A 24 12.70 -7.01 11.44
C CYS A 24 12.02 -7.28 10.09
N ALA A 25 10.93 -8.05 10.11
CA ALA A 25 10.20 -8.41 8.89
C ALA A 25 9.84 -7.19 8.02
N MET A 26 9.43 -6.09 8.64
CA MET A 26 9.06 -4.85 7.95
C MET A 26 10.26 -4.18 7.27
N HIS A 27 11.36 -3.99 7.99
CA HIS A 27 12.57 -3.34 7.47
C HIS A 27 13.29 -4.21 6.44
N HIS A 28 13.31 -5.53 6.63
CA HIS A 28 13.80 -6.46 5.64
C HIS A 28 12.97 -6.38 4.34
N GLN A 29 11.64 -6.27 4.44
CA GLN A 29 10.77 -6.13 3.27
C GLN A 29 10.90 -4.76 2.57
N ARG A 30 11.23 -3.70 3.30
CA ARG A 30 11.54 -2.38 2.71
C ARG A 30 12.87 -2.42 1.97
N MET A 31 13.90 -2.98 2.61
CA MET A 31 15.21 -3.23 1.99
C MET A 31 15.08 -4.00 0.67
N LEU A 32 14.32 -5.11 0.63
CA LEU A 32 14.14 -5.89 -0.59
C LEU A 32 13.39 -5.15 -1.72
N ARG A 33 12.43 -4.28 -1.37
CA ARG A 33 11.59 -3.59 -2.38
C ARG A 33 12.17 -2.26 -2.86
N HIS A 34 12.98 -1.61 -2.02
CA HIS A 34 13.36 -0.22 -2.21
C HIS A 34 14.86 0.04 -1.99
N GLY A 35 15.64 -0.95 -1.53
CA GLY A 35 17.07 -0.79 -1.23
C GLY A 35 17.37 -0.08 0.10
N ASP A 36 16.35 0.40 0.80
CA ASP A 36 16.49 1.14 2.05
C ASP A 36 15.48 0.61 3.10
N PRO A 37 15.95 0.12 4.27
CA PRO A 37 15.07 -0.35 5.34
C PRO A 37 14.30 0.79 6.03
N GLN A 38 14.85 2.01 6.09
CA GLN A 38 14.23 3.15 6.78
C GLN A 38 13.24 3.93 5.91
N ILE A 39 13.13 3.60 4.62
CA ILE A 39 12.22 4.33 3.72
C ILE A 39 10.78 4.34 4.25
N VAL A 40 10.27 5.56 4.47
CA VAL A 40 8.86 5.81 4.80
C VAL A 40 8.26 6.59 3.64
N LYS A 41 7.55 5.88 2.74
CA LYS A 41 6.76 6.56 1.70
C LYS A 41 5.47 7.06 2.33
N THR A 42 5.35 8.36 2.50
CA THR A 42 4.07 9.00 2.81
C THR A 42 3.11 8.72 1.65
N ARG A 43 1.88 8.28 1.98
CA ARG A 43 0.84 8.19 0.95
C ARG A 43 0.51 9.62 0.53
N SER A 44 0.93 10.02 -0.68
CA SER A 44 0.44 11.26 -1.26
C SER A 44 -1.08 11.16 -1.38
N ALA A 45 -1.80 12.09 -0.75
CA ALA A 45 -3.23 12.23 -0.98
C ALA A 45 -3.41 12.59 -2.46
N LYS A 46 -3.93 11.65 -3.26
CA LYS A 46 -4.31 11.96 -4.63
C LYS A 46 -5.56 12.83 -4.58
N GLN A 47 -5.62 13.84 -5.45
CA GLN A 47 -6.82 14.66 -5.61
C GLN A 47 -8.02 13.75 -5.95
N PRO A 48 -9.21 14.00 -5.37
CA PRO A 48 -10.38 13.19 -5.65
C PRO A 48 -10.79 13.38 -7.12
N VAL A 49 -10.64 12.32 -7.91
CA VAL A 49 -11.07 12.30 -9.32
C VAL A 49 -12.53 11.87 -9.38
N ARG A 50 -13.33 12.39 -10.32
CA ARG A 50 -14.69 11.90 -10.54
C ARG A 50 -14.68 10.45 -11.02
N CYS A 51 -15.68 9.66 -10.63
CA CYS A 51 -15.86 8.31 -11.17
C CYS A 51 -16.10 8.35 -12.68
N ASN A 52 -15.41 7.50 -13.42
CA ASN A 52 -15.52 7.34 -14.87
C ASN A 52 -16.83 6.69 -15.34
N TRP A 53 -17.75 6.37 -14.42
CA TRP A 53 -19.03 5.77 -14.77
C TRP A 53 -20.01 6.84 -15.21
N ILE A 54 -20.70 6.60 -16.31
CA ILE A 54 -21.62 7.56 -16.93
C ILE A 54 -22.74 7.92 -15.95
N GLY A 55 -22.94 9.22 -15.71
CA GLY A 55 -23.90 9.70 -14.72
C GLY A 55 -23.46 9.54 -13.25
N CYS A 56 -22.25 9.07 -12.96
CA CYS A 56 -21.74 8.99 -11.59
C CYS A 56 -21.06 10.30 -11.17
N VAL A 57 -21.46 10.84 -10.03
CA VAL A 57 -20.86 12.05 -9.42
C VAL A 57 -19.93 11.72 -8.25
N ARG A 58 -19.85 10.45 -7.85
CA ARG A 58 -19.02 10.03 -6.72
C ARG A 58 -17.55 10.11 -7.08
N SER A 59 -16.70 10.33 -6.07
CA SER A 59 -15.25 10.28 -6.24
C SER A 59 -14.75 8.86 -6.48
N ALA A 60 -13.81 8.74 -7.40
CA ALA A 60 -13.07 7.54 -7.68
C ALA A 60 -12.10 7.23 -6.54
N ILE A 61 -12.14 5.98 -6.06
CA ILE A 61 -11.24 5.49 -5.01
C ILE A 61 -10.07 4.69 -5.60
N SER A 62 -10.27 4.05 -6.75
CA SER A 62 -9.28 3.20 -7.40
C SER A 62 -9.59 3.03 -8.88
N LYS A 63 -8.56 3.04 -9.74
CA LYS A 63 -8.69 2.84 -11.19
C LYS A 63 -9.70 3.76 -11.90
N GLY A 64 -9.98 4.95 -11.35
CA GLY A 64 -10.98 5.87 -11.90
C GLY A 64 -12.44 5.52 -11.56
N TRP A 65 -12.69 4.55 -10.66
CA TRP A 65 -14.03 4.14 -10.27
C TRP A 65 -14.30 4.39 -8.78
N CYS A 66 -15.55 4.73 -8.45
CA CYS A 66 -16.02 4.75 -7.07
C CYS A 66 -16.10 3.32 -6.52
N SER A 67 -16.26 3.15 -5.20
CA SER A 67 -16.27 1.81 -4.57
C SER A 67 -17.25 0.83 -5.23
N LYS A 68 -18.46 1.30 -5.56
CA LYS A 68 -19.50 0.49 -6.20
C LYS A 68 -19.07 0.04 -7.61
N HIS A 69 -18.62 0.98 -8.43
CA HIS A 69 -18.24 0.69 -9.81
C HIS A 69 -16.92 -0.07 -9.92
N TYR A 70 -16.00 0.11 -8.96
CA TYR A 70 -14.81 -0.73 -8.85
C TYR A 70 -15.16 -2.20 -8.58
N TYR A 71 -16.12 -2.45 -7.67
CA TYR A 71 -16.61 -3.81 -7.40
C TYR A 71 -17.28 -4.42 -8.63
N ILE A 72 -18.20 -3.70 -9.27
CA ILE A 72 -18.87 -4.16 -10.50
C ILE A 72 -17.86 -4.49 -11.59
N ASN A 73 -16.90 -3.59 -11.83
CA ASN A 73 -15.84 -3.81 -12.83
C ASN A 73 -14.98 -5.05 -12.51
N ARG A 74 -14.69 -5.30 -11.23
CA ARG A 74 -13.89 -6.47 -10.81
C ARG A 74 -14.66 -7.78 -10.93
N THR A 75 -15.97 -7.77 -10.70
CA THR A 75 -16.80 -8.98 -10.69
C THR A 75 -17.32 -9.36 -12.08
N TYR A 76 -17.71 -8.38 -12.90
CA TYR A 76 -18.40 -8.61 -14.17
C TYR A 76 -17.54 -8.27 -15.41
N GLY A 77 -16.20 -8.16 -15.24
CA GLY A 77 -15.26 -8.11 -16.38
C GLY A 77 -15.40 -6.90 -17.31
N GLY A 78 -16.14 -5.87 -16.93
CA GLY A 78 -16.40 -4.70 -17.78
C GLY A 78 -17.61 -4.88 -18.71
N ASP A 79 -18.81 -4.99 -18.15
CA ASP A 79 -20.05 -4.67 -18.88
C ASP A 79 -20.00 -3.18 -19.25
N SER A 80 -19.40 -2.96 -20.42
CA SER A 80 -19.03 -1.68 -20.96
C SER A 80 -20.27 -1.03 -21.57
N ARG A 81 -21.19 -0.59 -20.73
CA ARG A 81 -22.09 0.50 -21.12
C ARG A 81 -21.31 1.79 -21.03
N LYS A 82 -20.38 1.95 -21.97
CA LYS A 82 -20.10 3.26 -22.57
C LYS A 82 -21.37 3.68 -23.31
N GLN A 83 -22.46 3.92 -22.59
CA GLN A 83 -23.71 4.41 -23.15
C GLN A 83 -23.64 5.92 -23.13
N ASN A 84 -23.23 6.46 -24.29
CA ASN A 84 -23.59 7.79 -24.74
C ASN A 84 -25.00 8.17 -24.28
#